data_AF-A0A1Q9NQ86-F1
#
_entry.id   AF-A0A1Q9NQ86-F1
#
_cell.length_a   1.000
_cell.length_b   1.000
_cell.length_c   1.000
_cell.angle_alpha   90.00
_cell.angle_beta   90.00
_cell.angle_gamma   90.00
#
_symmetry.space_group_name_H-M   'P 1'
#
loop_
_entity.id
_entity.type
_entity.pdbx_description
1 polymer ?
#
loop_
_entity_poly.entity_id
_entity_poly.type
_entity_poly.pdbx_seq_one_letter_code
_entity_poly.pdbx_strand_id
1 'polypeptide(L)'
;MGIDEAGKGCVIGPLVIGAVIWKNENIPELEEMNVSDSKNYTTNAQRNLRKKLAEQVRSRSEKTIIQPLYPREIDNAIIANRKSLGSSSPYKMNLNILEIIEIARIIAENPCSKIYIDSLGSPLYFSRTLKEIMKREFSDKISQIEINKTNNFLSIKWNKIISDSELYSNIIAENKADSKFEIVSAASIVAKIYRDEEIRSIERKNDLNKGILASGYANNQLTPFLLKYENVIRKKEFDFIRYQWNWEPLQAILRPKKGSLTNFIKK
;
A
#
# COMPACT_ATOMS: atom_id res chain seq x y z
N MET A 1 -0.10 16.45 1.86
CA MET A 1 0.19 15.08 1.41
C MET A 1 -1.12 14.32 1.24
N GLY A 2 -1.25 13.54 0.17
CA GLY A 2 -2.30 12.53 0.01
C GLY A 2 -1.67 11.14 0.05
N ILE A 3 -2.34 10.17 0.65
CA ILE A 3 -1.90 8.78 0.78
C ILE A 3 -3.06 7.85 0.42
N ASP A 4 -2.78 6.86 -0.42
CA ASP A 4 -3.73 5.82 -0.82
C ASP A 4 -2.96 4.54 -1.18
N GLU A 5 -3.64 3.40 -1.23
CA GLU A 5 -3.04 2.11 -1.58
C GLU A 5 -3.61 1.46 -2.84
N ALA A 6 -2.82 0.60 -3.47
CA ALA A 6 -3.24 -0.26 -4.55
C ALA A 6 -2.88 -1.71 -4.26
N GLY A 7 -3.81 -2.62 -4.50
CA GLY A 7 -3.53 -4.06 -4.47
C GLY A 7 -3.76 -4.76 -3.14
N LYS A 8 -4.54 -4.17 -2.24
CA LYS A 8 -4.89 -4.81 -0.97
C LYS A 8 -5.53 -6.19 -1.14
N GLY A 9 -6.54 -6.29 -1.99
CA GLY A 9 -7.32 -7.51 -2.24
C GLY A 9 -6.66 -8.57 -3.14
N CYS A 10 -5.36 -8.47 -3.37
CA CYS A 10 -4.68 -9.23 -4.43
C CYS A 10 -4.02 -10.49 -3.91
N VAL A 11 -4.09 -11.53 -4.72
CA VAL A 11 -3.40 -12.81 -4.50
C VAL A 11 -2.00 -12.75 -5.10
N ILE A 12 -1.84 -12.01 -6.21
CA ILE A 12 -0.59 -11.86 -6.94
C ILE A 12 -0.05 -10.43 -6.79
N GLY A 13 1.25 -10.34 -6.53
CA GLY A 13 2.01 -9.10 -6.51
C GLY A 13 1.84 -8.27 -5.24
N PRO A 14 2.50 -7.10 -5.19
CA PRO A 14 2.61 -6.31 -3.97
C PRO A 14 1.30 -5.57 -3.62
N LEU A 15 1.17 -5.24 -2.33
CA LEU A 15 0.36 -4.10 -1.89
C LEU A 15 1.26 -2.88 -2.04
N VAL A 16 0.78 -1.81 -2.64
CA VAL A 16 1.60 -0.62 -2.92
C VAL A 16 0.94 0.58 -2.27
N ILE A 17 1.62 1.22 -1.33
CA ILE A 17 1.19 2.48 -0.74
C ILE A 17 1.82 3.60 -1.57
N GLY A 18 0.99 4.48 -2.12
CA GLY A 18 1.41 5.70 -2.78
C GLY A 18 1.21 6.90 -1.86
N ALA A 19 2.16 7.83 -1.86
CA ALA A 19 1.97 9.13 -1.25
C ALA A 19 2.45 10.25 -2.20
N VAL A 20 1.69 11.33 -2.24
CA VAL A 20 1.99 12.52 -3.06
C VAL A 20 2.04 13.74 -2.14
N ILE A 21 3.14 14.48 -2.22
CA ILE A 21 3.35 15.75 -1.51
C ILE A 21 3.24 16.87 -2.52
N TRP A 22 2.43 17.87 -2.20
CA TRP A 22 2.13 19.00 -3.05
C TRP A 22 2.27 20.29 -2.25
N LYS A 23 2.78 21.36 -2.87
CA LYS A 23 2.85 22.67 -2.23
C LYS A 23 1.46 23.29 -2.15
N ASN A 24 1.14 23.90 -1.01
CA ASN A 24 -0.19 24.50 -0.80
C ASN A 24 -0.53 25.57 -1.85
N GLU A 25 0.47 26.34 -2.28
CA GLU A 25 0.33 27.37 -3.33
C GLU A 25 -0.07 26.81 -4.70
N ASN A 26 0.22 25.53 -4.99
CA ASN A 26 -0.05 24.90 -6.27
C ASN A 26 -1.23 23.91 -6.21
N ILE A 27 -2.01 23.89 -5.12
CA ILE A 27 -3.20 23.01 -5.02
C ILE A 27 -4.19 23.24 -6.17
N PRO A 28 -4.48 24.48 -6.62
CA PRO A 28 -5.39 24.70 -7.75
C PRO A 28 -4.96 23.96 -9.03
N GLU A 29 -3.66 23.89 -9.32
CA GLU A 29 -3.14 23.14 -10.47
C GLU A 29 -3.49 21.64 -10.38
N LEU A 30 -3.40 21.06 -9.19
CA LEU A 30 -3.75 19.66 -8.96
C LEU A 30 -5.26 19.41 -9.16
N GLU A 31 -6.11 20.34 -8.73
CA GLU A 31 -7.57 20.28 -8.92
C GLU A 31 -7.92 20.36 -10.41
N GLU A 32 -7.25 21.24 -11.18
CA GLU A 32 -7.45 21.37 -12.62
C GLU A 32 -7.04 20.11 -13.42
N MET A 33 -6.14 19.27 -12.87
CA MET A 33 -5.71 18.03 -13.52
C MET A 33 -6.81 16.96 -13.60
N ASN A 34 -7.89 17.06 -12.81
CA ASN A 34 -9.03 16.12 -12.80
C ASN A 34 -8.60 14.65 -12.82
N VAL A 35 -7.62 14.34 -11.96
CA VAL A 35 -7.02 13.04 -11.72
C VAL A 35 -8.08 12.00 -11.34
N SER A 36 -9.06 12.38 -10.52
CA SER A 36 -10.17 11.55 -10.04
C SER A 36 -11.04 10.92 -11.14
N ASP A 37 -11.19 11.57 -12.30
CA ASP A 37 -11.97 11.04 -13.42
C ASP A 37 -11.37 9.79 -14.07
N SER A 38 -10.08 9.55 -13.84
CA SER A 38 -9.35 8.44 -14.48
C SER A 38 -9.43 7.10 -13.73
N LYS A 39 -10.18 7.02 -12.63
CA LYS A 39 -10.27 5.79 -11.81
C LYS A 39 -11.01 4.66 -12.51
N ASN A 40 -12.04 4.98 -13.29
CA ASN A 40 -12.85 4.00 -14.02
C ASN A 40 -12.28 3.64 -15.40
N TYR A 41 -11.05 4.07 -15.69
CA TYR A 41 -10.36 3.76 -16.93
C TYR A 41 -10.05 2.25 -17.00
N THR A 42 -10.78 1.57 -17.88
CA THR A 42 -10.76 0.09 -18.02
C THR A 42 -10.17 -0.35 -19.35
N THR A 43 -10.31 0.45 -20.41
CA THR A 43 -9.75 0.14 -21.74
C THR A 43 -8.24 0.41 -21.80
N ASN A 44 -7.55 -0.20 -22.77
CA ASN A 44 -6.11 0.02 -22.95
C ASN A 44 -5.78 1.49 -23.27
N ALA A 45 -6.60 2.17 -24.08
CA ALA A 45 -6.42 3.59 -24.37
C ALA A 45 -6.55 4.44 -23.10
N GLN A 46 -7.55 4.15 -22.27
CA GLN A 46 -7.76 4.81 -21.00
C GLN A 46 -6.62 4.52 -19.99
N ARG A 47 -6.06 3.30 -19.98
CA ARG A 47 -4.86 2.99 -19.17
C ARG A 47 -3.65 3.83 -19.56
N ASN A 48 -3.45 4.09 -20.85
CA ASN A 48 -2.38 4.98 -21.31
C ASN A 48 -2.60 6.43 -20.85
N LEU A 49 -3.85 6.92 -20.84
CA LEU A 49 -4.18 8.23 -20.28
C LEU A 49 -3.85 8.29 -18.78
N ARG A 50 -4.23 7.26 -18.01
CA ARG A 50 -3.88 7.17 -16.59
C ARG A 50 -2.36 7.20 -16.37
N LYS A 51 -1.59 6.52 -17.23
CA LYS A 51 -0.12 6.54 -17.15
C LYS A 51 0.43 7.96 -17.36
N LYS A 52 -0.05 8.68 -18.38
CA LYS A 52 0.33 10.08 -18.63
C LYS A 52 -0.03 10.99 -17.46
N LEU A 53 -1.22 10.81 -16.87
CA LEU A 53 -1.62 11.56 -15.66
C LEU A 53 -0.68 11.26 -14.48
N ALA A 54 -0.31 10.00 -14.27
CA ALA A 54 0.66 9.63 -13.22
C ALA A 54 2.04 10.28 -13.44
N GLU A 55 2.49 10.37 -14.70
CA GLU A 55 3.74 11.07 -15.07
C GLU A 55 3.64 12.57 -14.79
N GLN A 56 2.52 13.20 -15.13
CA GLN A 56 2.26 14.61 -14.80
C GLN A 56 2.27 14.85 -13.29
N VAL A 57 1.56 14.02 -12.50
CA VAL A 57 1.56 14.09 -11.04
C VAL A 57 2.99 14.02 -10.50
N ARG A 58 3.79 13.03 -10.95
CA ARG A 58 5.18 12.88 -10.50
C ARG A 58 6.04 14.09 -10.86
N SER A 59 5.85 14.67 -12.04
CA SER A 59 6.67 15.81 -12.52
C SER A 59 6.36 17.13 -11.82
N ARG A 60 5.15 17.29 -11.29
CA ARG A 60 4.65 18.54 -10.68
C ARG A 60 4.57 18.48 -9.16
N SER A 61 4.46 17.28 -8.60
CA SER A 61 4.51 17.07 -7.15
C SER A 61 5.86 17.49 -6.58
N GLU A 62 5.87 18.03 -5.37
CA GLU A 62 7.11 18.24 -4.62
C GLU A 62 7.83 16.91 -4.40
N LYS A 63 7.06 15.85 -4.11
CA LYS A 63 7.57 14.50 -3.95
C LYS A 63 6.48 13.47 -4.21
N THR A 64 6.84 12.40 -4.89
CA THR A 64 6.04 11.17 -4.97
C THR A 64 6.79 10.03 -4.28
N ILE A 65 6.10 9.29 -3.42
CA ILE A 65 6.64 8.17 -2.64
C ILE A 65 5.85 6.93 -3.02
N ILE A 66 6.56 5.82 -3.27
CA ILE A 66 5.96 4.53 -3.58
C ILE A 66 6.60 3.50 -2.64
N GLN A 67 5.78 2.90 -1.78
CA GLN A 67 6.20 1.87 -0.82
C GLN A 67 5.50 0.55 -1.16
N PRO A 68 6.16 -0.36 -1.91
CA PRO A 68 5.64 -1.70 -2.11
C PRO A 68 5.87 -2.57 -0.86
N LEU A 69 4.89 -3.42 -0.57
CA LEU A 69 4.93 -4.54 0.36
C LEU A 69 4.77 -5.82 -0.46
N TYR A 70 5.86 -6.56 -0.62
CA TYR A 70 5.87 -7.74 -1.48
C TYR A 70 5.21 -8.95 -0.79
N PRO A 71 4.72 -9.94 -1.56
CA PRO A 71 3.98 -11.08 -1.02
C PRO A 71 4.69 -11.83 0.10
N ARG A 72 6.01 -12.04 -0.01
CA ARG A 72 6.81 -12.67 1.05
C ARG A 72 6.79 -11.86 2.36
N GLU A 73 6.90 -10.54 2.27
CA GLU A 73 6.85 -9.66 3.45
C GLU A 73 5.48 -9.69 4.11
N ILE A 74 4.41 -9.65 3.30
CA ILE A 74 3.02 -9.75 3.76
C ILE A 74 2.79 -11.10 4.46
N ASP A 75 3.13 -12.20 3.80
CA ASP A 75 2.94 -13.54 4.33
C ASP A 75 3.75 -13.74 5.62
N ASN A 76 5.01 -13.30 5.64
CA ASN A 76 5.86 -13.39 6.83
C ASN A 76 5.27 -12.58 8.00
N ALA A 77 4.78 -11.37 7.74
CA ALA A 77 4.14 -10.54 8.78
C ALA A 77 2.89 -11.23 9.35
N ILE A 78 2.06 -11.84 8.49
CA ILE A 78 0.85 -12.56 8.90
C ILE A 78 1.19 -13.83 9.70
N ILE A 79 2.14 -14.64 9.21
CA ILE A 79 2.54 -15.91 9.86
C ILE A 79 3.21 -15.64 11.20
N ALA A 80 4.10 -14.66 11.25
CA ALA A 80 4.95 -14.43 12.41
C ALA A 80 4.12 -14.31 13.68
N ASN A 81 2.90 -13.75 13.63
CA ASN A 81 2.00 -13.51 14.79
C ASN A 81 2.73 -12.89 16.01
N ARG A 82 3.95 -12.39 15.80
CA ARG A 82 4.92 -11.92 16.78
C ARG A 82 5.07 -10.44 16.51
N LYS A 83 4.54 -9.63 17.43
CA LYS A 83 5.29 -8.56 18.11
C LYS A 83 6.31 -7.80 17.24
N SER A 84 5.97 -7.42 16.00
CA SER A 84 6.87 -6.57 15.19
C SER A 84 6.93 -5.14 15.75
N LEU A 85 6.03 -4.83 16.69
CA LEU A 85 5.94 -3.60 17.46
C LEU A 85 6.42 -3.84 18.92
N GLY A 86 7.39 -4.76 19.08
CA GLY A 86 7.91 -5.19 20.38
C GLY A 86 6.95 -6.08 21.18
N SER A 87 7.46 -6.61 22.30
CA SER A 87 6.73 -7.54 23.18
C SER A 87 5.46 -6.99 23.84
N SER A 88 5.15 -5.73 23.61
CA SER A 88 4.12 -4.95 24.29
C SER A 88 3.10 -4.32 23.33
N SER A 89 3.09 -4.71 22.06
CA SER A 89 2.08 -4.23 21.12
C SER A 89 0.73 -4.92 21.31
N PRO A 90 -0.37 -4.16 21.50
CA PRO A 90 -1.71 -4.72 21.63
C PRO A 90 -2.27 -5.24 20.30
N TYR A 91 -1.61 -4.92 19.17
CA TYR A 91 -2.12 -5.21 17.84
C TYR A 91 -1.66 -6.58 17.34
N LYS A 92 -2.61 -7.45 17.06
CA LYS A 92 -2.35 -8.68 16.30
C LYS A 92 -1.98 -8.29 14.86
N MET A 93 -0.79 -8.70 14.43
CA MET A 93 -0.31 -8.41 13.08
C MET A 93 -1.25 -8.99 12.02
N ASN A 94 -1.64 -8.14 11.08
CA ASN A 94 -2.44 -8.45 9.91
C ASN A 94 -2.17 -7.38 8.84
N LEU A 95 -2.72 -7.56 7.64
CA LEU A 95 -2.45 -6.65 6.53
C LEU A 95 -2.83 -5.19 6.84
N ASN A 96 -3.91 -4.94 7.57
CA ASN A 96 -4.30 -3.57 7.93
C ASN A 96 -3.28 -2.92 8.87
N ILE A 97 -2.75 -3.67 9.85
CA ILE A 97 -1.73 -3.16 10.76
C ILE A 97 -0.42 -2.89 10.03
N LEU A 98 0.00 -3.79 9.15
CA LEU A 98 1.20 -3.60 8.33
C LEU A 98 1.09 -2.34 7.47
N GLU A 99 -0.07 -2.13 6.86
CA GLU A 99 -0.36 -0.94 6.07
C GLU A 99 -0.30 0.34 6.90
N ILE A 100 -0.91 0.35 8.10
CA ILE A 100 -0.85 1.49 9.02
C ILE A 100 0.59 1.78 9.46
N ILE A 101 1.41 0.75 9.70
CA ILE A 101 2.82 0.93 10.07
C ILE A 101 3.60 1.62 8.95
N GLU A 102 3.40 1.20 7.70
CA GLU A 102 4.11 1.81 6.58
C GLU A 102 3.60 3.21 6.26
N ILE A 103 2.29 3.47 6.42
CA ILE A 103 1.75 4.84 6.35
C ILE A 103 2.35 5.71 7.46
N ALA A 104 2.45 5.21 8.69
CA ALA A 104 3.08 5.92 9.81
C ALA A 104 4.55 6.26 9.50
N ARG A 105 5.30 5.31 8.92
CA ARG A 105 6.68 5.51 8.49
C ARG A 105 6.79 6.62 7.44
N ILE A 106 5.96 6.57 6.40
CA ILE A 106 5.93 7.58 5.33
C ILE A 106 5.70 8.97 5.93
N ILE A 107 4.73 9.11 6.85
CA ILE A 107 4.43 10.39 7.50
C ILE A 107 5.60 10.86 8.35
N ALA A 108 6.18 9.98 9.17
CA ALA A 108 7.29 10.32 10.06
C ALA A 108 8.55 10.76 9.30
N GLU A 109 8.81 10.17 8.13
CA GLU A 109 9.95 10.51 7.26
C GLU A 109 9.67 11.72 6.36
N ASN A 110 8.41 12.11 6.20
CA ASN A 110 7.99 13.17 5.29
C ASN A 110 6.89 14.04 5.95
N PRO A 111 7.21 14.73 7.06
CA PRO A 111 6.23 15.53 7.79
C PRO A 111 5.60 16.58 6.87
N CYS A 112 4.28 16.75 6.96
CA CYS A 112 3.51 17.68 6.13
C CYS A 112 2.47 18.41 6.97
N SER A 113 2.16 19.66 6.60
CA SER A 113 1.17 20.48 7.33
C SER A 113 -0.25 19.96 7.28
N LYS A 114 -0.58 19.16 6.27
CA LYS A 114 -1.90 18.55 6.09
C LYS A 114 -1.75 17.21 5.39
N ILE A 115 -2.37 16.18 5.94
CA ILE A 115 -2.23 14.81 5.47
C ILE A 115 -3.63 14.23 5.29
N TYR A 116 -3.93 13.78 4.07
CA TYR A 116 -5.17 13.13 3.71
C TYR A 116 -4.89 11.68 3.38
N ILE A 117 -5.67 10.76 3.94
CA ILE A 117 -5.44 9.31 3.82
C ILE A 117 -6.74 8.63 3.47
N ASP A 118 -6.74 7.75 2.47
CA ASP A 118 -7.86 6.82 2.29
C ASP A 118 -7.84 5.79 3.43
N SER A 119 -8.89 5.82 4.24
CA SER A 119 -8.97 5.02 5.45
C SER A 119 -9.44 3.60 5.15
N LEU A 120 -8.81 2.65 5.83
CA LEU A 120 -9.20 1.26 5.82
C LEU A 120 -10.28 1.00 6.87
N GLY A 121 -11.47 0.58 6.43
CA GLY A 121 -12.53 0.16 7.34
C GLY A 121 -13.13 1.34 8.12
N SER A 122 -12.89 1.41 9.44
CA SER A 122 -13.41 2.49 10.29
C SER A 122 -12.36 3.62 10.40
N PRO A 123 -12.64 4.84 9.90
CA PRO A 123 -11.75 5.99 10.02
C PRO A 123 -11.30 6.28 11.45
N LEU A 124 -12.20 6.07 12.41
CA LEU A 124 -11.91 6.29 13.82
C LEU A 124 -10.90 5.25 14.35
N TYR A 125 -11.08 3.97 14.01
CA TYR A 125 -10.15 2.92 14.41
C TYR A 125 -8.78 3.14 13.74
N PHE A 126 -8.78 3.37 12.43
CA PHE A 126 -7.57 3.64 11.66
C PHE A 126 -6.77 4.81 12.25
N SER A 127 -7.43 5.95 12.48
CA SER A 127 -6.79 7.15 13.01
C SER A 127 -6.23 6.92 14.42
N ARG A 128 -6.94 6.20 15.29
CA ARG A 128 -6.45 5.87 16.64
C ARG A 128 -5.21 4.98 16.58
N THR A 129 -5.27 3.90 15.81
CA THR A 129 -4.17 2.95 15.66
C THR A 129 -2.94 3.60 15.01
N LEU A 130 -3.14 4.44 13.99
CA LEU A 130 -2.06 5.21 13.38
C LEU A 130 -1.36 6.11 14.41
N LYS A 131 -2.13 6.87 15.19
CA LYS A 131 -1.59 7.76 16.23
C LYS A 131 -0.80 6.98 17.28
N GLU A 132 -1.31 5.83 17.72
CA GLU A 132 -0.60 4.99 18.68
C GLU A 132 0.70 4.41 18.13
N ILE A 133 0.71 3.92 16.88
CA ILE A 133 1.93 3.41 16.24
C ILE A 133 2.95 4.54 16.09
N MET A 134 2.54 5.71 15.61
CA MET A 134 3.42 6.87 15.46
C MET A 134 4.09 7.27 16.77
N LYS A 135 3.33 7.33 17.87
CA LYS A 135 3.86 7.67 19.20
C LYS A 135 4.84 6.64 19.75
N ARG A 136 4.66 5.36 19.44
CA ARG A 136 5.47 4.28 20.05
C ARG A 136 6.72 3.96 19.25
N GLU A 137 6.61 3.96 17.93
CA GLU A 137 7.67 3.45 17.04
C GLU A 137 8.48 4.56 16.37
N PHE A 138 7.90 5.76 16.29
CA PHE A 138 8.48 6.86 15.54
C PHE A 138 8.69 8.12 16.38
N SER A 139 8.60 8.01 17.72
CA SER A 139 8.80 9.13 18.66
C SER A 139 10.11 9.86 18.42
N ASP A 140 11.23 9.14 18.29
CA ASP A 140 12.55 9.75 18.16
C ASP A 140 12.69 10.56 16.87
N LYS A 141 12.14 10.05 15.77
CA LYS A 141 12.09 10.77 14.48
C LYS A 141 11.24 12.04 14.61
N ILE A 142 10.12 11.93 15.29
CA ILE A 142 9.22 13.05 15.54
C ILE A 142 9.91 14.11 16.44
N SER A 143 10.61 13.69 17.51
CA SER A 143 11.34 14.60 18.40
C SER A 143 12.53 15.27 17.71
N GLN A 144 13.24 14.60 16.80
CA GLN A 144 14.31 15.22 16.01
C GLN A 144 13.80 16.33 15.09
N ILE A 145 12.58 16.17 14.54
CA ILE A 145 11.90 17.24 13.80
C ILE A 145 11.66 18.46 14.70
N GLU A 146 11.39 18.28 15.99
CA GLU A 146 11.24 19.37 16.95
C GLU A 146 12.57 20.05 17.32
N ILE A 147 13.66 19.28 17.49
CA ILE A 147 14.99 19.80 17.88
C ILE A 147 15.63 20.65 16.77
N ASN A 148 15.51 20.26 15.49
CA ASN A 148 16.07 21.05 14.38
C ASN A 148 15.46 22.47 14.28
N LYS A 149 14.36 22.75 14.99
CA LYS A 149 13.74 24.08 15.10
C LYS A 149 14.56 25.06 15.95
N THR A 150 15.45 24.60 16.84
CA THR A 150 16.09 25.46 17.86
C THR A 150 17.45 26.05 17.49
N ASN A 151 18.15 25.59 16.43
CA ASN A 151 19.58 25.92 16.19
C ASN A 151 19.95 26.78 14.94
N ASN A 152 18.99 27.40 14.26
CA ASN A 152 19.15 28.62 13.43
C ASN A 152 19.89 28.60 12.04
N PHE A 153 19.34 29.42 11.11
CA PHE A 153 19.84 29.98 9.82
C PHE A 153 20.08 29.12 8.54
N LEU A 154 19.04 28.98 7.68
CA LEU A 154 18.97 29.44 6.26
C LEU A 154 17.74 28.82 5.53
N SER A 155 16.75 29.68 5.30
CA SER A 155 15.63 29.64 4.32
C SER A 155 15.18 28.28 3.72
N ILE A 156 14.23 27.61 4.39
CA ILE A 156 12.82 27.41 3.97
C ILE A 156 12.02 27.26 5.28
N LYS A 157 10.98 28.07 5.48
CA LYS A 157 10.25 28.20 6.75
C LYS A 157 9.45 26.93 7.09
N TRP A 158 10.05 26.03 7.86
CA TRP A 158 9.38 24.90 8.53
C TRP A 158 8.89 25.24 9.96
N ASN A 159 9.29 26.40 10.51
CA ASN A 159 8.97 26.82 11.89
C ASN A 159 7.50 27.17 12.17
N LYS A 160 6.56 26.87 11.24
CA LYS A 160 5.14 27.17 11.42
C LYS A 160 4.23 25.94 11.44
N ILE A 161 4.81 24.74 11.40
CA ILE A 161 4.03 23.53 11.17
C ILE A 161 4.52 22.49 12.19
N ILE A 162 3.68 22.28 13.20
CA ILE A 162 3.45 21.00 13.86
C ILE A 162 4.29 20.72 15.12
N SER A 163 3.68 20.94 16.29
CA SER A 163 3.91 20.15 17.53
C SER A 163 3.30 18.75 17.39
N ASP A 164 3.70 17.74 18.17
CA ASP A 164 3.04 16.42 18.20
C ASP A 164 1.51 16.50 18.13
N SER A 165 0.91 17.36 18.96
CA SER A 165 -0.53 17.62 19.00
C SER A 165 -1.10 18.10 17.66
N GLU A 166 -0.35 18.96 16.97
CA GLU A 166 -0.72 19.57 15.69
C GLU A 166 -0.45 18.62 14.50
N LEU A 167 0.45 17.63 14.60
CA LEU A 167 0.63 16.60 13.56
C LEU A 167 -0.64 15.76 13.50
N TYR A 168 -1.08 15.32 14.67
CA TYR A 168 -2.22 14.44 14.84
C TYR A 168 -3.55 15.13 14.59
N SER A 169 -3.64 16.46 14.67
CA SER A 169 -4.82 17.23 14.28
C SER A 169 -4.91 17.45 12.76
N ASN A 170 -3.77 17.39 12.06
CA ASN A 170 -3.69 17.63 10.62
C ASN A 170 -3.75 16.36 9.77
N ILE A 171 -3.87 15.18 10.39
CA ILE A 171 -4.12 13.90 9.72
C ILE A 171 -5.63 13.69 9.62
N ILE A 172 -6.13 13.67 8.38
CA ILE A 172 -7.52 13.44 8.02
C ILE A 172 -7.60 12.10 7.29
N ALA A 173 -8.07 11.06 7.98
CA ALA A 173 -8.33 9.77 7.39
C ALA A 173 -9.84 9.63 7.16
N GLU A 174 -10.26 9.35 5.93
CA GLU A 174 -11.67 9.18 5.59
C GLU A 174 -11.87 8.00 4.64
N ASN A 175 -13.04 7.38 4.67
CA ASN A 175 -13.38 6.38 3.65
C ASN A 175 -13.68 7.09 2.33
N LYS A 176 -13.17 6.52 1.23
CA LYS A 176 -13.28 7.08 -0.12
C LYS A 176 -12.70 8.50 -0.18
N ALA A 177 -11.61 8.73 0.55
CA ALA A 177 -10.92 10.01 0.59
C ALA A 177 -10.40 10.39 -0.81
N ASP A 178 -10.04 9.38 -1.59
CA ASP A 178 -9.68 9.49 -3.00
C ASP A 178 -10.75 10.19 -3.85
N SER A 179 -12.02 10.06 -3.49
CA SER A 179 -13.18 10.65 -4.20
C SER A 179 -13.54 12.05 -3.69
N LYS A 180 -12.89 12.49 -2.61
CA LYS A 180 -13.14 13.78 -1.93
C LYS A 180 -11.96 14.73 -2.04
N PHE A 181 -10.74 14.18 -2.12
CA PHE A 181 -9.50 14.93 -2.11
C PHE A 181 -8.63 14.54 -3.30
N GLU A 182 -8.38 15.50 -4.18
CA GLU A 182 -7.64 15.27 -5.41
C GLU A 182 -6.21 14.79 -5.17
N ILE A 183 -5.60 15.21 -4.06
CA ILE A 183 -4.27 14.74 -3.64
C ILE A 183 -4.25 13.25 -3.24
N VAL A 184 -5.36 12.73 -2.71
CA VAL A 184 -5.50 11.29 -2.44
C VAL A 184 -5.75 10.54 -3.75
N SER A 185 -6.53 11.12 -4.67
CA SER A 185 -6.69 10.58 -6.03
C SER A 185 -5.35 10.47 -6.78
N ALA A 186 -4.49 11.48 -6.66
CA ALA A 186 -3.14 11.47 -7.21
C ALA A 186 -2.28 10.34 -6.61
N ALA A 187 -2.32 10.15 -5.29
CA ALA A 187 -1.67 9.03 -4.61
C ALA A 187 -2.17 7.66 -5.12
N SER A 188 -3.49 7.52 -5.29
CA SER A 188 -4.15 6.32 -5.83
C SER A 188 -3.59 5.93 -7.20
N ILE A 189 -3.48 6.90 -8.10
CA ILE A 189 -3.02 6.65 -9.46
C ILE A 189 -1.55 6.26 -9.50
N VAL A 190 -0.68 6.96 -8.75
CA VAL A 190 0.74 6.63 -8.77
C VAL A 190 0.99 5.23 -8.19
N ALA A 191 0.26 4.84 -7.14
CA ALA A 191 0.28 3.48 -6.58
C ALA A 191 -0.22 2.45 -7.60
N LYS A 192 -1.35 2.74 -8.25
CA LYS A 192 -1.97 1.83 -9.23
C LYS A 192 -1.09 1.61 -10.46
N ILE A 193 -0.50 2.67 -11.02
CA ILE A 193 0.38 2.55 -12.18
C ILE A 193 1.62 1.75 -11.83
N TYR A 194 2.26 2.03 -10.70
CA TYR A 194 3.41 1.25 -10.26
C TYR A 194 3.05 -0.22 -10.08
N ARG A 195 1.91 -0.50 -9.43
CA ARG A 195 1.45 -1.87 -9.22
C ARG A 195 1.16 -2.60 -10.53
N ASP A 196 0.46 -1.96 -11.47
CA ASP A 196 0.15 -2.55 -12.78
C ASP A 196 1.45 -2.84 -13.55
N GLU A 197 2.48 -1.99 -13.44
CA GLU A 197 3.82 -2.23 -13.99
C GLU A 197 4.54 -3.40 -13.30
N GLU A 198 4.45 -3.53 -11.98
CA GLU A 198 5.00 -4.67 -11.23
C GLU A 198 4.38 -6.01 -11.65
N ILE A 199 3.06 -6.07 -11.86
CA ILE A 199 2.41 -7.29 -12.40
C ILE A 199 3.01 -7.67 -13.77
N ARG A 200 3.25 -6.70 -14.65
CA ARG A 200 3.90 -6.95 -15.95
C ARG A 200 5.37 -7.33 -15.82
N SER A 201 6.05 -6.80 -14.80
CA SER A 201 7.41 -7.15 -14.45
C SER A 201 7.49 -8.62 -14.02
N ILE A 202 6.57 -9.06 -13.15
CA ILE A 202 6.47 -10.45 -12.69
C ILE A 202 6.23 -11.40 -13.88
N GLU A 203 5.31 -11.06 -14.79
CA GLU A 203 5.06 -11.88 -15.99
C GLU A 203 6.35 -12.08 -16.80
N ARG A 204 7.09 -11.00 -17.06
CA ARG A 204 8.34 -11.04 -17.84
C ARG A 204 9.45 -11.81 -17.13
N LYS A 205 9.67 -11.56 -15.83
CA LYS A 205 10.75 -12.18 -15.06
C LYS A 205 10.60 -13.69 -14.87
N ASN A 206 9.38 -14.20 -15.02
CA ASN A 206 9.05 -15.61 -14.83
C ASN A 206 8.64 -16.32 -16.13
N ASP A 207 8.93 -15.71 -17.30
CA ASP A 207 8.59 -16.23 -18.63
C ASP A 207 7.11 -16.67 -18.76
N LEU A 208 6.21 -15.87 -18.18
CA LEU A 208 4.78 -16.11 -18.21
C LEU A 208 4.12 -15.44 -19.41
N ASN A 209 3.05 -16.06 -19.93
CA ASN A 209 2.25 -15.46 -20.99
C ASN A 209 1.73 -14.09 -20.55
N LYS A 210 1.99 -13.04 -21.35
CA LYS A 210 1.49 -11.69 -21.08
C LYS A 210 -0.03 -11.71 -20.86
N GLY A 211 -0.48 -11.17 -19.73
CA GLY A 211 -1.91 -11.12 -19.38
C GLY A 211 -2.38 -12.27 -18.48
N ILE A 212 -1.59 -13.33 -18.29
CA ILE A 212 -2.03 -14.51 -17.53
C ILE A 212 -2.26 -14.20 -16.06
N LEU A 213 -1.57 -13.20 -15.49
CA LEU A 213 -1.78 -12.77 -14.11
C LEU A 213 -2.95 -11.78 -13.97
N ALA A 214 -3.58 -11.38 -15.07
CA ALA A 214 -4.63 -10.37 -15.13
C ALA A 214 -4.21 -9.09 -14.36
N SER A 215 -4.97 -8.73 -13.31
CA SER A 215 -4.65 -7.63 -12.37
C SER A 215 -4.10 -8.14 -11.03
N GLY A 216 -3.95 -9.45 -10.86
CA GLY A 216 -3.55 -10.13 -9.64
C GLY A 216 -4.61 -10.21 -8.53
N TYR A 217 -5.80 -9.66 -8.76
CA TYR A 217 -6.92 -9.75 -7.82
C TYR A 217 -7.50 -11.16 -7.75
N ALA A 218 -8.02 -11.51 -6.57
CA ALA A 218 -8.75 -12.74 -6.30
C ALA A 218 -10.08 -12.80 -7.08
N ASN A 219 -10.02 -13.11 -8.38
CA ASN A 219 -11.20 -13.23 -9.24
C ASN A 219 -10.99 -14.28 -10.34
N ASN A 220 -12.05 -14.56 -11.09
CA ASN A 220 -12.07 -15.63 -12.11
C ASN A 220 -11.06 -15.43 -13.25
N GLN A 221 -10.56 -14.22 -13.49
CA GLN A 221 -9.56 -13.96 -14.52
C GLN A 221 -8.20 -14.59 -14.16
N LEU A 222 -7.96 -14.90 -12.88
CA LEU A 222 -6.73 -15.53 -12.40
C LEU A 222 -6.81 -17.07 -12.40
N THR A 223 -8.00 -17.64 -12.60
CA THR A 223 -8.19 -19.11 -12.64
C THR A 223 -7.31 -19.83 -13.67
N PRO A 224 -7.13 -19.32 -14.92
CA PRO A 224 -6.24 -19.97 -15.89
C PRO A 224 -4.79 -20.09 -15.41
N PHE A 225 -4.28 -19.08 -14.70
CA PHE A 225 -2.96 -19.12 -14.08
C PHE A 225 -2.90 -20.21 -13.00
N LEU A 226 -3.86 -20.21 -12.07
CA LEU A 226 -3.90 -21.18 -10.97
C LEU A 226 -3.91 -22.63 -11.46
N LEU A 227 -4.73 -22.93 -12.46
CA LEU A 227 -4.84 -24.28 -13.03
C LEU A 227 -3.56 -24.68 -13.78
N LYS A 228 -3.02 -23.78 -14.61
CA LYS A 228 -1.81 -24.06 -15.40
C LYS A 228 -0.60 -24.36 -14.52
N TYR A 229 -0.47 -23.69 -13.37
CA TYR A 229 0.70 -23.79 -12.50
C TYR A 229 0.41 -24.44 -11.13
N GLU A 230 -0.65 -25.25 -11.02
CA GLU A 230 -1.10 -25.86 -9.76
C GLU A 230 0.06 -26.52 -8.98
N ASN A 231 0.90 -27.31 -9.66
CA ASN A 231 2.00 -28.04 -9.04
C ASN A 231 3.07 -27.12 -8.44
N VAL A 232 3.41 -26.03 -9.14
CA VAL A 232 4.39 -25.02 -8.69
C VAL A 232 3.83 -24.23 -7.50
N ILE A 233 2.54 -23.87 -7.57
CA ILE A 233 1.82 -23.18 -6.50
C ILE A 233 1.75 -24.05 -5.24
N ARG A 234 1.47 -25.34 -5.38
CA ARG A 234 1.41 -26.30 -4.26
C ARG A 234 2.74 -26.41 -3.51
N LYS A 235 3.86 -26.32 -4.23
CA LYS A 235 5.22 -26.31 -3.65
C LYS A 235 5.64 -24.95 -3.11
N LYS A 236 4.81 -23.91 -3.28
CA LYS A 236 5.08 -22.52 -2.90
C LYS A 236 6.34 -21.93 -3.55
N GLU A 237 6.60 -22.28 -4.80
CA GLU A 237 7.83 -21.87 -5.52
C GLU A 237 7.76 -20.44 -6.07
N PHE A 238 6.58 -19.83 -6.17
CA PHE A 238 6.44 -18.45 -6.64
C PHE A 238 6.52 -17.45 -5.49
N ASP A 239 7.50 -16.55 -5.53
CA ASP A 239 7.69 -15.50 -4.52
C ASP A 239 6.71 -14.33 -4.65
N PHE A 240 5.95 -14.27 -5.76
CA PHE A 240 4.99 -13.24 -6.07
C PHE A 240 3.53 -13.61 -5.70
N ILE A 241 3.31 -14.74 -5.04
CA ILE A 241 1.98 -15.17 -4.53
C ILE A 241 1.89 -14.89 -3.03
N ARG A 242 0.76 -14.33 -2.60
CA ARG A 242 0.38 -14.20 -1.18
C ARG A 242 -0.30 -15.49 -0.73
N TYR A 243 0.47 -16.46 -0.25
CA TYR A 243 -0.04 -17.78 0.13
C TYR A 243 -0.93 -17.74 1.37
N GLN A 244 -0.81 -16.72 2.22
CA GLN A 244 -1.71 -16.51 3.37
C GLN A 244 -3.06 -15.88 2.97
N TRP A 245 -3.23 -15.47 1.70
CA TRP A 245 -4.47 -14.84 1.25
C TRP A 245 -5.61 -15.85 1.20
N ASN A 246 -6.69 -15.56 1.92
CA ASN A 246 -7.84 -16.46 2.02
C ASN A 246 -8.78 -16.34 0.82
N TRP A 247 -8.35 -16.87 -0.33
CA TRP A 247 -9.18 -17.00 -1.53
C TRP A 247 -9.37 -18.48 -1.88
N GLU A 248 -10.62 -18.92 -1.99
CA GLU A 248 -10.97 -20.34 -2.07
C GLU A 248 -10.19 -21.10 -3.17
N PRO A 249 -10.10 -20.62 -4.43
CA PRO A 249 -9.38 -21.33 -5.48
C PRO A 249 -7.90 -21.57 -5.16
N LEU A 250 -7.23 -20.58 -4.55
CA LEU A 250 -5.84 -20.74 -4.10
C LEU A 250 -5.77 -21.74 -2.95
N GLN A 251 -6.65 -21.59 -1.94
CA GLN A 251 -6.65 -22.45 -0.77
C GLN A 251 -6.99 -23.91 -1.13
N ALA A 252 -7.83 -24.16 -2.13
CA ALA A 252 -8.12 -25.48 -2.66
C ALA A 252 -6.87 -26.17 -3.24
N ILE A 253 -6.02 -25.42 -3.95
CA ILE A 253 -4.73 -25.92 -4.45
C ILE A 253 -3.78 -26.23 -3.30
N LEU A 254 -3.72 -25.38 -2.28
CA LEU A 254 -2.80 -25.54 -1.15
C LEU A 254 -3.23 -26.66 -0.18
N ARG A 255 -4.52 -27.01 -0.13
CA ARG A 255 -5.00 -28.13 0.69
C ARG A 255 -4.37 -29.45 0.23
N PRO A 256 -3.98 -30.33 1.16
CA PRO A 256 -3.53 -31.68 0.81
C PRO A 256 -4.67 -32.44 0.11
N LYS A 257 -4.35 -33.16 -0.97
CA LYS A 257 -5.35 -33.99 -1.66
C LYS A 257 -5.89 -35.04 -0.68
N LYS A 258 -7.23 -35.13 -0.53
CA LYS A 258 -7.88 -36.25 0.19
C LYS A 258 -7.45 -37.55 -0.50
N GLY A 259 -6.52 -38.27 0.12
CA GLY A 259 -5.94 -39.50 -0.44
C GLY A 259 -4.54 -39.88 0.06
N SER A 260 -3.82 -39.02 0.79
CA SER A 260 -2.46 -39.32 1.29
C SER A 260 -2.37 -39.70 2.78
N LEU A 261 -3.50 -39.91 3.46
CA LEU A 261 -3.54 -40.27 4.89
C LEU A 261 -3.70 -41.78 5.16
N THR A 262 -3.62 -42.64 4.13
CA THR A 262 -3.76 -44.11 4.28
C THR A 262 -2.45 -44.88 4.43
N ASN A 263 -1.26 -44.25 4.43
CA ASN A 263 0.02 -44.97 4.54
C ASN A 263 0.79 -44.75 5.86
N PHE A 264 0.16 -44.23 6.92
CA PHE A 264 0.86 -43.99 8.21
C PHE A 264 0.26 -44.70 9.44
N ILE A 265 -0.64 -45.69 9.26
CA ILE A 265 -1.12 -46.57 10.37
C ILE A 265 -1.00 -48.07 9.99
N LYS A 266 0.03 -48.44 9.22
CA LYS A 266 0.46 -49.85 9.15
C LYS A 266 1.99 -49.94 9.10
N LYS A 267 2.60 -49.83 10.28
CA LYS A 267 3.75 -50.63 10.70
C LYS A 267 3.86 -50.55 12.21
#